data_AF-A0A7V4E602-F1
#
_entry.id   AF-A0A7V4E602-F1
#
_cell.length_a   1.000
_cell.length_b   1.000
_cell.length_c   1.000
_cell.angle_alpha   90.00
_cell.angle_beta   90.00
_cell.angle_gamma   90.00
#
_symmetry.space_group_name_H-M   'P 1'
#
loop_
_entity.id
_entity.type
_entity.pdbx_description
1 polymer ?
#
loop_
_entity_poly.entity_id
_entity_poly.type
_entity_poly.pdbx_seq_one_letter_code
_entity_poly.pdbx_strand_id
1 'polypeptide(L)'
;MGNGGEGYVEDITWSNTLIKDLSNTPIVVPNSRIASIFKNFYLPDSETWVGISPVISVEAELEKVERLCVGLGKEVVDEFSGVVKTFEPVVRFSSFSDWGLIVNVFF
;
A
#
# COMPACT_ATOMS: atom_id res chain seq x y z
N MET A 1 5.35 14.88 -15.98
CA MET A 1 3.95 15.24 -16.34
C MET A 1 3.06 14.12 -15.84
N GLY A 2 2.47 14.26 -14.66
CA GLY A 2 1.68 13.21 -14.03
C GLY A 2 1.41 13.61 -12.60
N ASN A 3 0.32 14.34 -12.37
CA ASN A 3 -0.18 14.75 -11.07
C ASN A 3 -1.51 15.48 -11.33
N GLY A 4 -2.64 14.77 -11.35
CA GLY A 4 -3.90 15.47 -11.56
C GLY A 4 -5.17 14.65 -11.52
N GLY A 5 -5.16 13.49 -10.87
CA GLY A 5 -6.36 12.65 -10.79
C GLY A 5 -6.44 11.81 -9.54
N GLU A 6 -5.72 12.16 -8.48
CA GLU A 6 -5.88 11.51 -7.18
C GLU A 6 -6.83 12.34 -6.32
N GLY A 7 -7.88 11.68 -5.83
CA GLY A 7 -8.95 12.32 -5.08
C GLY A 7 -10.13 11.38 -4.85
N TYR A 8 -11.13 11.86 -4.13
CA TYR A 8 -12.34 11.10 -3.82
C TYR A 8 -13.41 11.36 -4.87
N VAL A 9 -14.09 10.31 -5.35
CA VAL A 9 -15.22 10.49 -6.27
C VAL A 9 -16.40 11.06 -5.48
N GLU A 10 -16.86 12.26 -5.85
CA GLU A 10 -18.04 12.89 -5.24
C GLU A 10 -19.33 12.49 -5.97
N ASP A 11 -19.30 12.43 -7.31
CA ASP A 11 -20.49 12.11 -8.11
C ASP A 11 -20.13 11.57 -9.50
N ILE A 12 -21.03 10.78 -10.09
CA ILE A 12 -20.92 10.24 -11.44
C ILE A 12 -22.18 10.61 -12.23
N THR A 13 -22.00 11.46 -13.23
CA THR A 13 -23.04 11.80 -14.21
C THR A 13 -22.90 10.95 -15.47
N TRP A 14 -23.85 11.09 -16.40
CA TRP A 14 -23.83 10.36 -17.66
C TRP A 14 -22.60 10.66 -18.54
N SER A 15 -22.04 11.88 -18.49
CA SER A 15 -20.89 12.29 -19.32
C SER A 15 -19.61 12.56 -18.53
N ASN A 16 -19.70 12.85 -17.23
CA ASN A 16 -18.56 13.27 -16.42
C ASN A 16 -18.58 12.63 -15.02
N THR A 17 -17.39 12.43 -14.47
CA THR A 17 -17.16 12.07 -13.07
C THR A 17 -16.54 13.26 -12.35
N LEU A 18 -17.07 13.59 -11.18
CA LEU A 18 -16.50 14.61 -10.30
C LEU A 18 -15.58 13.95 -9.28
N ILE A 19 -14.32 14.38 -9.27
CA ILE A 19 -13.30 13.95 -8.32
C ILE A 19 -12.91 15.15 -7.48
N LYS A 20 -12.82 14.99 -6.16
CA LYS A 20 -12.39 16.03 -5.24
C LYS A 20 -10.99 15.76 -4.77
N ASP A 21 -10.09 16.71 -5.01
CA ASP A 21 -8.71 16.62 -4.53
C ASP A 21 -8.59 16.96 -3.04
N LEU A 22 -7.39 16.77 -2.47
CA LEU A 22 -7.09 17.13 -1.08
C LEU A 22 -7.21 18.64 -0.81
N SER A 23 -7.16 19.47 -1.85
CA SER A 23 -7.34 20.92 -1.79
C SER A 23 -8.82 21.33 -1.76
N ASN A 24 -9.75 20.35 -1.64
CA ASN A 24 -11.19 20.58 -1.66
C ASN A 24 -11.67 21.23 -2.97
N THR A 25 -10.94 21.01 -4.06
CA THR A 25 -11.24 21.53 -5.40
C THR A 25 -11.85 20.41 -6.27
N PRO A 26 -13.02 20.66 -6.91
CA PRO A 26 -13.63 19.67 -7.80
C PRO A 26 -12.90 19.62 -9.15
N ILE A 27 -12.49 18.42 -9.53
CA ILE A 27 -11.92 18.04 -10.82
C ILE A 27 -13.01 17.33 -11.62
N VAL A 28 -13.36 17.90 -12.78
CA VAL A 28 -14.33 17.30 -13.69
C VAL A 28 -13.60 16.45 -14.73
N VAL A 29 -13.84 15.15 -14.71
CA VAL A 29 -13.22 14.20 -15.64
C VAL A 29 -14.28 13.63 -16.59
N PRO A 30 -14.14 13.81 -17.92
CA PRO A 30 -15.05 13.18 -18.88
C PRO A 30 -15.00 11.66 -18.77
N ASN A 31 -16.15 11.00 -18.80
CA ASN A 31 -16.25 9.54 -18.69
C ASN A 31 -15.49 8.82 -19.81
N SER A 32 -15.37 9.44 -20.99
CA SER A 32 -14.54 8.94 -22.10
C SER A 32 -13.05 8.83 -21.77
N ARG A 33 -12.54 9.57 -20.77
CA ARG A 33 -11.18 9.42 -20.24
C ARG A 33 -11.09 8.39 -19.11
N ILE A 34 -12.16 8.19 -18.35
CA ILE A 34 -12.27 7.18 -17.28
C ILE A 34 -12.50 5.76 -17.82
N ALA A 35 -12.77 5.61 -19.12
CA ALA A 35 -12.75 4.30 -19.80
C ALA A 35 -11.38 3.57 -19.75
N SER A 36 -10.38 4.12 -19.04
CA SER A 36 -9.08 3.53 -18.75
C SER A 36 -9.03 2.90 -17.35
N ILE A 37 -8.07 2.00 -17.12
CA ILE A 37 -7.88 1.29 -15.84
C ILE A 37 -7.63 2.32 -14.73
N PHE A 38 -8.53 2.41 -13.74
CA PHE A 38 -8.34 3.23 -12.54
C PHE A 38 -8.13 2.34 -11.31
N LYS A 39 -7.33 2.81 -10.35
CA LYS A 39 -7.06 2.09 -9.10
C LYS A 39 -8.05 2.58 -8.04
N ASN A 40 -9.00 1.73 -7.66
CA ASN A 40 -9.93 2.00 -6.57
C ASN A 40 -9.28 1.58 -5.25
N PHE A 41 -9.12 2.51 -4.31
CA PHE A 41 -8.55 2.24 -2.98
C PHE A 41 -9.62 1.92 -1.92
N TYR A 42 -10.91 1.91 -2.31
CA TYR A 42 -12.06 1.83 -1.40
C TYR A 42 -12.98 0.61 -1.63
N LEU A 43 -12.86 -0.09 -2.76
CA LEU A 43 -13.71 -1.25 -3.09
C LEU A 43 -12.87 -2.46 -3.55
N PRO A 44 -13.29 -3.70 -3.23
CA PRO A 44 -14.41 -4.10 -2.36
C PRO A 44 -14.01 -4.27 -0.88
N ASP A 45 -12.72 -4.48 -0.61
CA ASP A 45 -12.15 -4.55 0.74
C ASP A 45 -11.16 -3.40 0.88
N SER A 46 -11.34 -2.56 1.90
CA SER A 46 -10.39 -1.49 2.24
C SER A 46 -9.06 -2.01 2.79
N GLU A 47 -8.85 -3.34 2.76
CA GLU A 47 -7.63 -4.02 3.13
C GLU A 47 -6.55 -3.71 2.07
N THR A 48 -5.67 -2.77 2.41
CA THR A 48 -4.52 -2.42 1.58
C THR A 48 -3.28 -3.02 2.18
N TRP A 49 -2.52 -3.74 1.37
CA TRP A 49 -1.20 -4.25 1.72
C TRP A 49 -0.24 -3.11 2.01
N VAL A 50 0.33 -3.09 3.21
CA VAL A 50 1.41 -2.17 3.56
C VAL A 50 2.69 -2.99 3.67
N GLY A 51 3.71 -2.57 2.92
CA GLY A 51 5.01 -3.22 2.89
C GLY A 51 6.10 -2.28 3.38
N ILE A 52 6.99 -2.77 4.25
CA ILE A 52 8.26 -2.11 4.54
C ILE A 52 9.41 -2.94 3.98
N SER A 53 10.45 -2.26 3.51
CA SER A 53 11.60 -2.90 2.88
C SER A 53 12.92 -2.51 3.57
N PRO A 54 13.17 -2.93 4.84
CA PRO A 54 14.45 -2.68 5.49
C PRO A 54 15.62 -3.37 4.77
N VAL A 55 16.79 -2.72 4.81
CA VAL A 55 18.07 -3.30 4.38
C VAL A 55 18.78 -3.84 5.61
N ILE A 56 19.19 -5.11 5.57
CA ILE A 56 19.96 -5.76 6.63
C ILE A 56 21.38 -6.06 6.16
N SER A 57 22.32 -6.16 7.10
CA SER A 57 23.68 -6.62 6.80
C SER A 57 23.67 -8.07 6.32
N VAL A 58 24.58 -8.40 5.41
CA VAL A 58 24.69 -9.74 4.79
C VAL A 58 25.17 -10.80 5.80
N GLU A 59 25.87 -10.35 6.85
CA GLU A 59 26.35 -11.16 7.96
C GLU A 59 25.24 -11.52 8.96
N ALA A 60 24.04 -10.96 8.82
CA ALA A 60 22.92 -11.27 9.68
C ALA A 60 22.40 -12.69 9.44
N GLU A 61 22.12 -13.41 10.52
CA GLU A 61 21.52 -14.74 10.48
C GLU A 61 20.06 -14.66 10.01
N LEU A 62 19.78 -15.11 8.79
CA LEU A 62 18.48 -14.96 8.13
C LEU A 62 17.32 -15.56 8.95
N GLU A 63 17.55 -16.70 9.59
CA GLU A 63 16.54 -17.37 10.44
C GLU A 63 16.19 -16.53 11.68
N LYS A 64 17.15 -15.76 12.19
CA LYS A 64 16.93 -14.84 13.32
C LYS A 64 16.20 -13.58 12.86
N VAL A 65 16.54 -13.05 11.70
CA VAL A 65 15.85 -11.90 11.09
C VAL A 65 14.39 -12.25 10.82
N GLU A 66 14.13 -13.39 10.18
CA GLU A 66 12.77 -13.82 9.87
C GLU A 66 11.92 -13.94 11.13
N ARG A 67 12.43 -14.62 12.16
CA ARG A 67 11.74 -14.74 13.46
C ARG A 67 11.43 -13.40 14.09
N LEU A 68 12.38 -12.46 14.04
CA LEU A 68 12.21 -11.12 14.60
C LEU A 68 11.19 -10.30 13.81
N CYS A 69 11.26 -10.32 12.46
CA CYS A 69 10.33 -9.60 11.60
C CYS A 69 8.90 -10.13 11.70
N VAL A 70 8.71 -11.45 11.77
CA VAL A 70 7.39 -12.06 12.00
C VAL A 70 6.87 -11.71 13.40
N GLY A 71 7.73 -11.77 14.42
CA GLY A 71 7.35 -11.40 15.79
C GLY A 71 6.89 -9.95 15.89
N LEU A 72 7.66 -9.02 15.33
CA LEU A 72 7.31 -7.60 15.29
C LEU A 72 6.05 -7.36 14.45
N GLY A 73 5.90 -8.05 13.33
CA GLY A 73 4.68 -7.96 12.51
C GLY A 73 3.44 -8.36 13.30
N LYS A 74 3.52 -9.42 14.11
CA LYS A 74 2.40 -9.85 14.98
C LYS A 74 2.09 -8.82 16.05
N GLU A 75 3.11 -8.24 16.68
CA GLU A 75 2.93 -7.17 17.67
C GLU A 75 2.23 -5.95 17.05
N VAL A 76 2.62 -5.55 15.84
CA VAL A 76 1.98 -4.45 15.09
C VAL A 76 0.51 -4.78 14.74
N VAL A 77 0.22 -6.00 14.29
CA VAL A 77 -1.17 -6.44 14.01
C VAL A 77 -2.04 -6.41 15.28
N ASP A 78 -1.46 -6.76 16.43
CA ASP A 78 -2.17 -6.77 17.71
C ASP A 78 -2.37 -5.37 18.31
N GLU A 79 -1.36 -4.49 18.19
CA GLU A 79 -1.36 -3.13 18.76
C GLU A 79 -2.20 -2.14 17.94
N PHE A 80 -2.19 -2.26 16.61
CA PHE A 80 -2.87 -1.29 15.73
C PHE A 80 -4.28 -1.75 15.36
N SER A 81 -5.29 -0.97 15.80
CA SER A 81 -6.70 -1.24 15.50
C SER A 81 -7.07 -1.14 14.02
N GLY A 82 -6.20 -0.57 13.18
CA GLY A 82 -6.41 -0.41 11.73
C GLY A 82 -5.86 -1.55 10.87
N VAL A 83 -5.28 -2.59 11.48
CA VAL A 83 -4.69 -3.73 10.78
C VAL A 83 -5.66 -4.93 10.81
N VAL A 84 -5.69 -5.68 9.72
CA VAL A 84 -6.53 -6.87 9.58
C VAL A 84 -5.98 -7.98 10.48
N LYS A 85 -6.64 -8.24 11.61
CA LYS A 85 -6.18 -9.21 12.62
C LYS A 85 -6.14 -10.66 12.15
N THR A 86 -6.83 -10.97 11.05
CA THR A 86 -6.79 -12.29 10.40
C THR A 86 -5.61 -12.46 9.46
N PHE A 87 -4.84 -11.40 9.21
CA PHE A 87 -3.70 -11.45 8.31
C PHE A 87 -2.41 -11.83 9.07
N GLU A 88 -1.70 -12.85 8.58
CA GLU A 88 -0.40 -13.23 9.11
C GLU A 88 0.72 -12.51 8.34
N PRO A 89 1.58 -11.72 9.02
CA PRO A 89 2.67 -10.99 8.36
C PRO A 89 3.60 -11.93 7.59
N VAL A 90 3.94 -11.54 6.37
CA VAL A 90 4.82 -12.34 5.49
C VAL A 90 6.15 -11.61 5.29
N VAL A 91 7.25 -12.36 5.47
CA VAL A 91 8.60 -11.87 5.24
C VAL A 91 9.15 -12.48 3.95
N ARG A 92 9.72 -11.66 3.06
CA ARG A 92 10.39 -12.11 1.83
C ARG A 92 11.70 -11.39 1.60
N PHE A 93 12.76 -12.18 1.45
CA PHE A 93 14.06 -11.70 0.98
C PHE A 93 14.00 -11.45 -0.52
N SER A 94 14.30 -10.23 -0.99
CA SER A 94 14.20 -9.90 -2.42
C SER A 94 15.54 -9.92 -3.14
N SER A 95 16.48 -9.07 -2.72
CA SER A 95 17.70 -8.81 -3.50
C SER A 95 18.79 -8.19 -2.65
N PHE A 96 20.03 -8.42 -3.07
CA PHE A 96 21.19 -7.70 -2.53
C PHE A 96 21.26 -6.29 -3.12
N SER A 97 21.65 -5.34 -2.29
CA SER A 97 21.96 -3.96 -2.60
C SER A 97 23.41 -3.67 -2.18
N ASP A 98 23.94 -2.51 -2.57
CA ASP A 98 25.28 -2.07 -2.17
C ASP A 98 25.48 -1.99 -0.65
N TRP A 99 24.37 -1.92 0.10
CA TRP A 99 24.35 -1.76 1.56
C TRP A 99 23.94 -3.02 2.32
N GLY A 100 23.57 -4.10 1.62
CA GLY A 100 23.14 -5.36 2.23
C GLY A 100 21.92 -6.01 1.57
N LEU A 101 21.26 -6.92 2.26
CA LEU A 101 20.10 -7.67 1.76
C LEU A 101 18.79 -6.92 2.03
N ILE A 102 17.96 -6.74 1.01
CA ILE A 102 16.62 -6.16 1.15
C ILE A 102 15.65 -7.24 1.63
N VAL A 103 14.97 -6.94 2.74
CA VAL A 103 13.93 -7.78 3.35
C VAL A 103 12.61 -7.04 3.21
N ASN A 104 11.58 -7.69 2.68
CA ASN A 104 10.25 -7.13 2.58
C ASN A 104 9.37 -7.75 3.65
N VAL A 105 8.72 -6.93 4.46
CA VAL A 105 7.72 -7.35 5.45
C VAL A 105 6.39 -6.76 5.02
N PHE A 106 5.40 -7.62 4.83
CA PHE A 106 4.06 -7.26 4.43
C PHE A 106 3.08 -7.49 5.58
N PHE A 107 2.19 -6.52 5.79
CA PHE A 107 1.08 -6.54 6.74
C PHE A 107 -0.20 -6.01 6.09
#